data_AF-A0A3D4BSJ1-F1
#
_entry.id   AF-A0A3D4BSJ1-F1
#
_cell.length_a   1.000
_cell.length_b   1.000
_cell.length_c   1.000
_cell.angle_alpha   90.00
_cell.angle_beta   90.00
_cell.angle_gamma   90.00
#
_symmetry.space_group_name_H-M   'P 1'
#
loop_
_entity.id
_entity.type
_entity.pdbx_description
1 polymer ?
#
loop_
_entity_poly.entity_id
_entity_poly.type
_entity_poly.pdbx_seq_one_letter_code
_entity_poly.pdbx_strand_id
1 'polypeptide(L)'
;MKMKDIVWWLAACVVIACTPETKDSTELMIHNFEFNTSYTVTVRIKGSASMAGASFELYTADPEEGGVLFGKGILDRSGHFEGDYMLAVSQLVVYLRSTYIGLPGDVQIPVQGQLAQLDFNNVSVKKSGNIKAKSLNTVFADQSGNVYKYMGTHNALGVPAYLTVADQIDGSLLADVNNSLPEQSRVPLAHPEYLAVGNDVDIHLSQLCDVWVTFVHEGAGYKNGLGFYTYPTANPPLSPAGIDTTHIIFPNMSFSGSGGGLFSGDKVHLGTFPAGTSIGWVLLQDAYDPVYENLNPNKGKFYSNTLFNPEATVALRQH
;
A
#
# COMPACT_ATOMS: atom_id res chain seq x y z
N MET A 1 7.98 36.86 -33.02
CA MET A 1 8.65 37.46 -34.20
C MET A 1 9.74 36.49 -34.66
N LYS A 2 9.53 35.86 -35.83
CA LYS A 2 10.43 35.14 -36.76
C LYS A 2 11.74 34.45 -36.29
N MET A 3 11.78 33.14 -36.58
CA MET A 3 12.93 32.32 -37.01
C MET A 3 14.00 33.09 -37.81
N LYS A 4 15.28 32.79 -37.54
CA LYS A 4 16.38 32.78 -38.52
C LYS A 4 17.46 31.76 -38.14
N ASP A 5 17.94 31.10 -39.18
CA ASP A 5 18.83 29.95 -39.30
C ASP A 5 20.31 30.22 -38.94
N ILE A 6 21.07 29.13 -38.74
CA ILE A 6 22.51 28.84 -39.05
C ILE A 6 22.79 27.47 -38.37
N VAL A 7 22.99 26.29 -38.95
CA VAL A 7 23.55 25.75 -40.20
C VAL A 7 25.09 25.56 -40.21
N TRP A 8 25.47 24.26 -40.16
CA TRP A 8 26.71 23.53 -40.52
C TRP A 8 28.01 23.64 -39.71
N TRP A 9 28.51 22.48 -39.24
CA TRP A 9 29.82 21.96 -39.64
C TRP A 9 29.74 20.47 -40.03
N LEU A 10 30.40 20.16 -41.13
CA LEU A 10 30.55 18.86 -41.79
C LEU A 10 31.52 17.94 -41.04
N ALA A 11 31.30 16.63 -41.16
CA ALA A 11 32.37 15.69 -41.45
C ALA A 11 31.81 14.55 -42.32
N ALA A 12 32.32 14.49 -43.55
CA ALA A 12 32.01 13.50 -44.55
C ALA A 12 32.75 12.19 -44.27
N CYS A 13 32.12 11.06 -44.58
CA CYS A 13 32.81 9.89 -45.11
C CYS A 13 32.02 9.37 -46.30
N VAL A 14 32.61 9.55 -47.47
CA VAL A 14 32.15 9.06 -48.76
C VAL A 14 32.84 7.72 -48.99
N VAL A 15 32.05 6.66 -49.19
CA VAL A 15 32.51 5.45 -49.85
C VAL A 15 31.75 5.37 -51.16
N ILE A 16 32.47 5.54 -52.27
CA ILE A 16 31.97 5.31 -53.62
C ILE A 16 32.38 3.90 -54.01
N ALA A 17 31.39 3.07 -54.32
CA ALA A 17 31.56 1.86 -55.11
C ALA A 17 30.59 1.93 -56.29
N CYS A 18 31.11 1.72 -57.50
CA CYS A 18 30.39 1.73 -58.76
C CYS A 18 30.24 0.29 -59.24
N THR A 19 29.02 -0.15 -59.56
CA THR A 19 28.78 -1.27 -60.47
C THR A 19 27.42 -1.07 -61.19
N PRO A 20 27.29 -1.57 -62.44
CA PRO A 20 26.30 -1.08 -63.41
C PRO A 20 24.86 -1.55 -63.13
N GLU A 21 23.90 -0.73 -63.55
CA GLU A 21 22.48 -1.07 -63.61
C GLU A 21 22.27 -2.41 -64.34
N THR A 22 21.71 -3.37 -63.63
CA THR A 22 20.94 -4.45 -64.24
C THR A 22 19.52 -4.38 -63.67
N LYS A 23 18.57 -4.09 -64.55
CA LYS A 23 17.14 -4.25 -64.26
C LYS A 23 16.90 -5.75 -64.05
N ASP A 24 16.56 -6.13 -62.84
CA ASP A 24 15.87 -7.40 -62.59
C ASP A 24 14.68 -7.12 -61.67
N SER A 25 13.49 -7.20 -62.25
CA SER A 25 12.22 -7.09 -61.55
C SER A 25 11.93 -8.42 -60.87
N THR A 26 12.52 -8.64 -59.70
CA THR A 26 11.99 -9.62 -58.75
C THR A 26 10.98 -8.90 -57.87
N GLU A 27 9.71 -9.29 -58.01
CA GLU A 27 8.63 -9.00 -57.07
C GLU A 27 9.14 -9.19 -55.64
N LEU A 28 9.38 -8.08 -54.95
CA LEU A 28 9.40 -8.09 -53.50
C LEU A 28 7.97 -8.42 -53.08
N MET A 29 7.75 -9.65 -52.61
CA MET A 29 6.58 -9.97 -51.84
C MET A 29 6.52 -8.96 -50.70
N ILE A 30 5.56 -8.04 -50.79
CA ILE A 30 5.16 -7.22 -49.64
C ILE A 30 4.56 -8.23 -48.66
N HIS A 31 5.39 -8.72 -47.74
CA HIS A 31 4.87 -9.26 -46.50
C HIS A 31 4.04 -8.14 -45.89
N ASN A 32 2.74 -8.38 -45.79
CA ASN A 32 1.79 -7.51 -45.13
C ASN A 32 2.40 -7.12 -43.78
N PHE A 33 2.85 -5.88 -43.65
CA PHE A 33 3.42 -5.36 -42.41
C PHE A 33 2.24 -5.07 -41.49
N GLU A 34 1.72 -6.10 -40.82
CA GLU A 34 0.71 -5.92 -39.79
C GLU A 34 1.40 -5.37 -38.54
N PHE A 35 1.33 -4.05 -38.37
CA PHE A 35 1.60 -3.42 -37.10
C PHE A 35 0.46 -3.79 -36.14
N ASN A 36 0.56 -4.96 -35.50
CA ASN A 36 -0.34 -5.28 -34.40
C ASN A 36 0.14 -4.46 -33.18
N THR A 37 -0.49 -3.31 -32.98
CA THR A 37 -0.17 -2.39 -31.88
C THR A 37 -0.75 -2.84 -30.55
N SER A 38 -1.58 -3.89 -30.57
CA SER A 38 -2.15 -4.53 -29.40
C SER A 38 -2.02 -6.06 -29.45
N TYR A 39 -2.10 -6.70 -28.30
CA TYR A 39 -2.16 -8.14 -28.18
C TYR A 39 -3.01 -8.53 -26.98
N THR A 40 -3.51 -9.77 -27.01
CA THR A 40 -4.28 -10.31 -25.89
C THR A 40 -3.34 -10.64 -24.74
N VAL A 41 -3.63 -10.09 -23.58
CA VAL A 41 -2.99 -10.41 -22.31
C VAL A 41 -4.03 -11.09 -21.42
N THR A 42 -3.72 -12.31 -20.99
CA THR A 42 -4.48 -12.99 -19.95
C THR A 42 -4.04 -12.44 -18.59
N VAL A 43 -4.99 -11.92 -17.81
CA VAL A 43 -4.78 -11.48 -16.43
C VAL A 43 -5.27 -12.58 -15.49
N ARG A 44 -4.39 -13.09 -14.63
CA ARG A 44 -4.70 -14.12 -13.62
C ARG A 44 -4.45 -13.60 -12.21
N ILE A 45 -5.48 -13.57 -11.39
CA ILE A 45 -5.40 -13.19 -9.98
C ILE A 45 -5.78 -14.40 -9.13
N LYS A 46 -4.93 -14.78 -8.18
CA LYS A 46 -5.23 -15.84 -7.21
C LYS A 46 -5.16 -15.31 -5.79
N GLY A 47 -6.20 -15.53 -5.02
CA GLY A 47 -6.27 -15.28 -3.58
C GLY A 47 -6.76 -16.52 -2.83
N SER A 48 -7.03 -16.36 -1.54
CA SER A 48 -7.60 -17.43 -0.72
C SER A 48 -9.13 -17.48 -0.90
N ALA A 49 -9.75 -18.60 -0.49
CA ALA A 49 -11.21 -18.72 -0.52
C ALA A 49 -11.94 -17.67 0.36
N SER A 50 -11.26 -17.09 1.35
CA SER A 50 -11.80 -15.97 2.14
C SER A 50 -11.94 -14.67 1.35
N MET A 51 -11.26 -14.54 0.21
CA MET A 51 -11.37 -13.40 -0.71
C MET A 51 -12.43 -13.61 -1.80
N ALA A 52 -13.27 -14.65 -1.70
CA ALA A 52 -14.33 -14.89 -2.65
C ALA A 52 -15.28 -13.68 -2.75
N GLY A 53 -15.58 -13.24 -3.97
CA GLY A 53 -16.40 -12.05 -4.22
C GLY A 53 -15.64 -10.72 -4.11
N ALA A 54 -14.34 -10.74 -3.81
CA ALA A 54 -13.55 -9.52 -3.79
C ALA A 54 -13.48 -8.88 -5.18
N SER A 55 -13.82 -7.60 -5.25
CA SER A 55 -13.80 -6.80 -6.47
C SER A 55 -12.50 -6.01 -6.61
N PHE A 56 -12.09 -5.77 -7.85
CA PHE A 56 -10.93 -4.96 -8.18
C PHE A 56 -11.07 -4.30 -9.56
N GLU A 57 -10.22 -3.31 -9.79
CA GLU A 57 -10.11 -2.54 -11.02
C GLU A 57 -8.70 -2.67 -11.62
N LEU A 58 -8.61 -2.68 -12.95
CA LEU A 58 -7.37 -2.83 -13.70
C LEU A 58 -7.08 -1.59 -14.54
N TYR A 59 -5.89 -1.03 -14.37
CA TYR A 59 -5.43 0.20 -14.99
C TYR A 59 -4.12 0.01 -15.76
N THR A 60 -3.88 0.86 -16.76
CA THR A 60 -2.62 0.85 -17.54
C THR A 60 -1.41 1.35 -16.73
N ALA A 61 -1.63 2.07 -15.65
CA ALA A 61 -0.62 2.51 -14.69
C ALA A 61 -1.34 2.85 -13.38
N ASP A 62 -0.61 3.36 -12.40
CA ASP A 62 -1.25 3.94 -11.22
C ASP A 62 -2.25 5.05 -11.66
N PRO A 63 -3.54 4.98 -11.28
CA PRO A 63 -4.52 6.00 -11.62
C PRO A 63 -4.15 7.41 -11.10
N GLU A 64 -3.36 7.52 -10.03
CA GLU A 64 -2.86 8.80 -9.52
C GLU A 64 -1.76 9.40 -10.40
N GLU A 65 -1.09 8.57 -11.20
CA GLU A 65 -0.07 8.97 -12.19
C GLU A 65 -0.64 9.05 -13.63
N GLY A 66 -1.96 9.01 -13.79
CA GLY A 66 -2.64 9.10 -15.09
C GLY A 66 -2.94 7.75 -15.76
N GLY A 67 -2.88 6.65 -15.01
CA GLY A 67 -3.33 5.34 -15.46
C GLY A 67 -4.80 5.33 -15.90
N VAL A 68 -5.09 4.59 -16.98
CA VAL A 68 -6.43 4.51 -17.57
C VAL A 68 -7.07 3.17 -17.22
N LEU A 69 -8.30 3.22 -16.71
CA LEU A 69 -9.11 2.03 -16.41
C LEU A 69 -9.42 1.27 -17.71
N PHE A 70 -9.11 -0.02 -17.75
CA PHE A 70 -9.43 -0.89 -18.89
C PHE A 70 -10.20 -2.15 -18.52
N GLY A 71 -10.29 -2.50 -17.23
CA GLY A 71 -10.95 -3.72 -16.79
C GLY A 71 -11.44 -3.66 -15.35
N LYS A 72 -12.42 -4.50 -15.03
CA LYS A 72 -12.87 -4.80 -13.67
C LYS A 72 -13.01 -6.32 -13.52
N GLY A 73 -12.84 -6.81 -12.31
CA GLY A 73 -12.97 -8.23 -12.00
C GLY A 73 -13.54 -8.48 -10.62
N ILE A 74 -14.04 -9.69 -10.42
CA ILE A 74 -14.51 -10.21 -9.15
C ILE A 74 -13.91 -11.61 -8.99
N LEU A 75 -13.29 -11.89 -7.84
CA LEU A 75 -12.80 -13.23 -7.54
C LEU A 75 -13.96 -14.21 -7.39
N ASP A 76 -13.82 -15.38 -7.99
CA ASP A 76 -14.80 -16.46 -7.90
C ASP A 76 -14.89 -17.07 -6.49
N ARG A 77 -15.72 -18.10 -6.32
CA ARG A 77 -15.90 -18.79 -5.03
C ARG A 77 -14.64 -19.45 -4.49
N SER A 78 -13.64 -19.68 -5.34
CA SER A 78 -12.33 -20.21 -4.94
C SER A 78 -11.30 -19.11 -4.66
N GLY A 79 -11.66 -17.83 -4.81
CA GLY A 79 -10.75 -16.70 -4.67
C GLY A 79 -9.91 -16.45 -5.92
N HIS A 80 -10.34 -16.90 -7.10
CA HIS A 80 -9.57 -16.79 -8.34
C HIS A 80 -10.27 -15.95 -9.40
N PHE A 81 -9.49 -15.35 -10.29
CA PHE A 81 -9.98 -14.66 -11.48
C PHE A 81 -9.06 -14.90 -12.67
N GLU A 82 -9.65 -15.07 -13.85
CA GLU A 82 -8.97 -15.11 -15.14
C GLU A 82 -9.78 -14.33 -16.18
N GLY A 83 -9.13 -13.45 -16.94
CA GLY A 83 -9.76 -12.67 -17.99
C GLY A 83 -8.77 -12.21 -19.05
N ASP A 84 -9.24 -12.11 -20.30
CA ASP A 84 -8.42 -11.69 -21.43
C ASP A 84 -8.70 -10.24 -21.81
N TYR A 85 -7.63 -9.45 -21.96
CA TYR A 85 -7.71 -8.03 -22.28
C TYR A 85 -6.80 -7.69 -23.45
N MET A 86 -7.27 -6.83 -24.36
CA MET A 86 -6.47 -6.35 -25.48
C MET A 86 -5.69 -5.11 -25.05
N LEU A 87 -4.38 -5.25 -24.89
CA LEU A 87 -3.48 -4.19 -24.39
C LEU A 87 -2.47 -3.80 -25.46
N ALA A 88 -1.96 -2.57 -25.39
CA ALA A 88 -0.92 -2.11 -26.31
C ALA A 88 0.37 -2.95 -26.15
N VAL A 89 1.12 -3.17 -27.23
CA VAL A 89 2.41 -3.90 -27.18
C VAL A 89 3.44 -3.25 -26.25
N SER A 90 3.35 -1.94 -26.04
CA SER A 90 4.18 -1.18 -25.10
C SER A 90 3.78 -1.37 -23.63
N GLN A 91 2.68 -2.05 -23.35
CA GLN A 91 2.16 -2.25 -22.00
C GLN A 91 2.96 -3.34 -21.29
N LEU A 92 3.84 -2.92 -20.38
CA LEU A 92 4.72 -3.82 -19.62
C LEU A 92 4.17 -4.20 -18.24
N VAL A 93 3.17 -3.48 -17.75
CA VAL A 93 2.56 -3.69 -16.43
C VAL A 93 1.05 -3.56 -16.50
N VAL A 94 0.35 -4.21 -15.61
CA VAL A 94 -1.07 -3.96 -15.29
C VAL A 94 -1.11 -3.50 -13.85
N TYR A 95 -1.76 -2.38 -13.57
CA TYR A 95 -1.96 -1.91 -12.21
C TYR A 95 -3.29 -2.44 -11.68
N LEU A 96 -3.27 -3.18 -10.57
CA LEU A 96 -4.46 -3.66 -9.89
C LEU A 96 -4.75 -2.77 -8.70
N ARG A 97 -5.93 -2.13 -8.71
CA ARG A 97 -6.48 -1.43 -7.56
C ARG A 97 -7.55 -2.31 -6.92
N SER A 98 -7.39 -2.63 -5.64
CA SER A 98 -8.44 -3.34 -4.92
C SER A 98 -9.59 -2.39 -4.65
N THR A 99 -10.82 -2.88 -4.76
CA THR A 99 -12.04 -2.17 -4.33
C THR A 99 -12.75 -2.96 -3.23
N TYR A 100 -12.01 -3.84 -2.56
CA TYR A 100 -12.53 -4.76 -1.55
C TYR A 100 -11.55 -4.90 -0.38
N ILE A 101 -12.03 -4.64 0.83
CA ILE A 101 -11.25 -4.79 2.06
C ILE A 101 -10.87 -6.28 2.22
N GLY A 102 -9.59 -6.53 2.42
CA GLY A 102 -9.02 -7.87 2.57
C GLY A 102 -8.43 -8.46 1.28
N LEU A 103 -8.60 -7.81 0.13
CA LEU A 103 -7.85 -8.11 -1.09
C LEU A 103 -6.71 -7.08 -1.22
N PRO A 104 -5.42 -7.46 -1.17
CA PRO A 104 -4.34 -6.49 -1.35
C PRO A 104 -4.47 -5.79 -2.72
N GLY A 105 -4.31 -4.46 -2.73
CA GLY A 105 -4.45 -3.61 -3.90
C GLY A 105 -3.24 -2.72 -4.13
N ASP A 106 -3.32 -1.85 -5.13
CA ASP A 106 -2.26 -0.88 -5.45
C ASP A 106 -0.93 -1.54 -5.80
N VAL A 107 -1.02 -2.54 -6.67
CA VAL A 107 0.12 -3.38 -7.08
C VAL A 107 0.31 -3.34 -8.59
N GLN A 108 1.57 -3.26 -9.01
CA GLN A 108 1.96 -3.44 -10.41
C GLN A 108 2.22 -4.90 -10.71
N ILE A 109 1.53 -5.44 -11.71
CA ILE A 109 1.63 -6.81 -12.19
C ILE A 109 2.39 -6.78 -13.52
N PRO A 110 3.63 -7.28 -13.58
CA PRO A 110 4.38 -7.32 -14.83
C PRO A 110 3.68 -8.19 -15.88
N VAL A 111 3.63 -7.70 -17.12
CA VAL A 111 3.18 -8.48 -18.27
C VAL A 111 4.39 -9.22 -18.84
N GLN A 112 4.36 -10.56 -18.78
CA GLN A 112 5.42 -11.41 -19.29
C GLN A 112 4.89 -12.28 -20.42
N GLY A 113 5.35 -12.01 -21.65
CA GLY A 113 4.79 -12.64 -22.84
C GLY A 113 3.36 -12.16 -23.08
N GLN A 114 2.37 -12.97 -22.71
CA GLN A 114 0.92 -12.69 -22.84
C GLN A 114 0.17 -12.93 -21.53
N LEU A 115 0.89 -12.95 -20.41
CA LEU A 115 0.37 -13.27 -19.10
C LEU A 115 0.77 -12.19 -18.10
N ALA A 116 -0.23 -11.61 -17.44
CA ALA A 116 -0.06 -10.84 -16.22
C ALA A 116 -0.63 -11.68 -15.09
N GLN A 117 0.20 -12.13 -14.15
CA GLN A 117 -0.26 -13.00 -13.06
C GLN A 117 0.16 -12.48 -11.70
N LEU A 118 -0.75 -12.59 -10.74
CA LEU A 118 -0.52 -12.30 -9.34
C LEU A 118 -1.16 -13.39 -8.49
N ASP A 119 -0.39 -13.96 -7.57
CA ASP A 119 -0.87 -14.94 -6.60
C ASP A 119 -0.66 -14.38 -5.20
N PHE A 120 -1.73 -13.88 -4.59
CA PHE A 120 -1.75 -13.36 -3.23
C PHE A 120 -1.42 -14.43 -2.18
N ASN A 121 -1.62 -15.72 -2.48
CA ASN A 121 -1.22 -16.81 -1.59
C ASN A 121 0.29 -17.09 -1.65
N ASN A 122 0.93 -16.70 -2.75
CA ASN A 122 2.34 -16.98 -3.02
C ASN A 122 3.14 -15.73 -3.39
N VAL A 123 2.69 -14.52 -3.02
CA VAL A 123 3.50 -13.31 -3.12
C VAL A 123 4.74 -13.64 -2.35
N SER A 124 5.85 -13.77 -3.08
CA SER A 124 7.02 -14.46 -2.55
C SER A 124 7.33 -13.87 -1.19
N VAL A 125 7.05 -14.66 -0.16
CA VAL A 125 7.75 -14.55 1.11
C VAL A 125 9.17 -14.85 0.69
N LYS A 126 9.90 -13.82 0.24
CA LYS A 126 11.30 -13.74 0.57
C LYS A 126 11.28 -13.72 2.09
N LYS A 127 11.19 -14.92 2.68
CA LYS A 127 11.79 -15.21 3.97
C LYS A 127 13.21 -14.79 3.71
N SER A 128 13.48 -13.53 4.03
CA SER A 128 14.70 -12.88 3.63
C SER A 128 15.80 -13.77 4.17
N GLY A 129 16.54 -14.39 3.23
CA GLY A 129 17.59 -15.33 3.56
C GLY A 129 18.55 -14.59 4.48
N ASN A 130 18.73 -15.10 5.70
CA ASN A 130 19.55 -14.48 6.73
C ASN A 130 19.35 -12.96 6.82
N ILE A 131 18.19 -12.53 7.34
CA ILE A 131 17.93 -11.13 7.70
C ILE A 131 19.08 -10.66 8.60
N LYS A 132 19.99 -9.84 8.06
CA LYS A 132 20.77 -8.93 8.90
C LYS A 132 19.78 -7.89 9.40
N ALA A 133 19.04 -8.22 10.46
CA ALA A 133 18.20 -7.26 11.14
C ALA A 133 19.15 -6.15 11.59
N LYS A 134 18.95 -4.92 11.12
CA LYS A 134 19.62 -3.78 11.74
C LYS A 134 19.07 -3.71 13.16
N SER A 135 19.87 -4.20 14.09
CA SER A 135 19.62 -4.16 15.53
C SER A 135 19.54 -2.72 15.96
N LEU A 136 18.33 -2.17 16.01
CA LEU A 136 18.07 -0.90 16.65
C LEU A 136 16.70 -1.01 17.32
N ASN A 137 16.71 -1.38 18.60
CA ASN A 137 15.66 -0.93 19.55
C ASN A 137 15.83 0.60 19.69
N THR A 138 15.52 1.34 18.64
CA THR A 138 15.71 2.78 18.60
C THR A 138 14.54 3.44 19.28
N VAL A 139 14.86 4.08 20.41
CA VAL A 139 14.10 5.23 20.88
C VAL A 139 14.50 6.40 19.99
N PHE A 140 13.52 7.15 19.52
CA PHE A 140 13.71 8.35 18.69
C PHE A 140 12.70 9.42 19.12
N ALA A 141 12.93 10.67 18.72
CA ALA A 141 12.06 11.77 19.09
C ALA A 141 11.80 12.69 17.90
N ASP A 142 10.66 13.37 17.93
CA ASP A 142 10.40 14.49 17.02
C ASP A 142 11.10 15.78 17.49
N GLN A 143 10.98 16.83 16.69
CA GLN A 143 11.52 18.16 17.02
C GLN A 143 10.86 18.82 18.24
N SER A 144 9.69 18.33 18.67
CA SER A 144 8.98 18.80 19.86
C SER A 144 9.35 18.02 21.13
N GLY A 145 10.20 16.99 21.01
CA GLY A 145 10.64 16.15 22.12
C GLY A 145 9.69 14.99 22.45
N ASN A 146 8.66 14.73 21.65
CA ASN A 146 7.79 13.57 21.85
C ASN A 146 8.58 12.29 21.53
N VAL A 147 8.49 11.29 22.42
CA VAL A 147 9.32 10.08 22.37
C VAL A 147 8.58 8.93 21.70
N TYR A 148 9.27 8.26 20.78
CA TYR A 148 8.81 7.10 20.04
C TYR A 148 9.76 5.92 20.27
N LYS A 149 9.21 4.72 20.36
CA LYS A 149 9.98 3.50 20.57
C LYS A 149 9.40 2.36 19.76
N TYR A 150 10.20 1.74 18.90
CA TYR A 150 9.80 0.48 18.28
C TYR A 150 9.63 -0.61 19.35
N MET A 151 8.59 -1.42 19.25
CA MET A 151 8.41 -2.58 20.14
C MET A 151 9.48 -3.66 19.92
N GLY A 152 10.14 -3.65 18.77
CA GLY A 152 11.26 -4.51 18.42
C GLY A 152 11.82 -4.17 17.03
N THR A 153 12.73 -4.98 16.52
CA THR A 153 13.30 -4.78 15.18
C THR A 153 12.28 -5.03 14.07
N HIS A 154 12.53 -4.50 12.87
CA HIS A 154 11.77 -4.74 11.66
C HIS A 154 12.69 -4.92 10.45
N ASN A 155 12.17 -5.45 9.34
CA ASN A 155 12.92 -5.56 8.09
C ASN A 155 12.88 -4.23 7.29
N ALA A 156 13.54 -4.21 6.13
CA ALA A 156 13.62 -3.05 5.23
C ALA A 156 12.25 -2.59 4.66
N LEU A 157 11.23 -3.45 4.70
CA LEU A 157 9.86 -3.12 4.31
C LEU A 157 9.02 -2.62 5.49
N GLY A 158 9.59 -2.53 6.69
CA GLY A 158 8.90 -2.11 7.90
C GLY A 158 8.08 -3.20 8.57
N VAL A 159 8.25 -4.47 8.16
CA VAL A 159 7.55 -5.62 8.79
C VAL A 159 8.18 -5.95 10.15
N PRO A 160 7.40 -5.93 11.24
CA PRO A 160 7.87 -6.29 12.58
C PRO A 160 8.50 -7.70 12.65
N ALA A 161 9.58 -7.85 13.43
CA ALA A 161 10.16 -9.16 13.75
C ALA A 161 9.44 -9.88 14.91
N TYR A 162 8.40 -9.25 15.48
CA TYR A 162 7.64 -9.69 16.65
C TYR A 162 6.17 -10.00 16.31
N LEU A 163 5.90 -10.36 15.04
CA LEU A 163 4.61 -10.90 14.66
C LEU A 163 4.36 -12.24 15.36
N THR A 164 3.15 -12.41 15.85
CA THR A 164 2.64 -13.65 16.45
C THR A 164 1.96 -14.51 15.37
N VAL A 165 1.33 -15.62 15.78
CA VAL A 165 0.55 -16.45 14.85
C VAL A 165 -0.55 -15.59 14.21
N ALA A 166 -0.50 -15.43 12.90
CA ALA A 166 -1.45 -14.62 12.14
C ALA A 166 -2.90 -15.11 12.34
N ASP A 167 -3.82 -14.16 12.47
CA ASP A 167 -5.24 -14.47 12.54
C ASP A 167 -5.76 -14.93 11.18
N GLN A 168 -6.67 -15.89 11.22
CA GLN A 168 -7.50 -16.20 10.06
C GLN A 168 -8.70 -15.27 10.09
N ILE A 169 -8.72 -14.29 9.18
CA ILE A 169 -9.86 -13.39 9.05
C ILE A 169 -10.96 -14.13 8.29
N ASP A 170 -12.08 -14.36 8.97
CA ASP A 170 -13.21 -15.04 8.36
C ASP A 170 -13.93 -14.14 7.34
N GLY A 171 -14.53 -14.78 6.33
CA GLY A 171 -15.20 -14.05 5.25
C GLY A 171 -16.40 -13.22 5.71
N SER A 172 -17.07 -13.60 6.82
CA SER A 172 -18.16 -12.80 7.39
C SER A 172 -17.66 -11.50 8.00
N LEU A 173 -16.57 -11.53 8.77
CA LEU A 173 -15.93 -10.34 9.30
C LEU A 173 -15.46 -9.43 8.16
N LEU A 174 -14.84 -9.97 7.11
CA LEU A 174 -14.48 -9.18 5.93
C LEU A 174 -15.70 -8.57 5.25
N ALA A 175 -16.82 -9.30 5.16
CA ALA A 175 -18.06 -8.77 4.59
C ALA A 175 -18.64 -7.62 5.45
N ASP A 176 -18.66 -7.78 6.77
CA ASP A 176 -19.12 -6.74 7.70
C ASP A 176 -18.25 -5.48 7.58
N VAL A 177 -16.92 -5.65 7.53
CA VAL A 177 -15.99 -4.53 7.34
C VAL A 177 -16.21 -3.86 5.99
N ASN A 178 -16.38 -4.62 4.89
CA ASN A 178 -16.67 -4.03 3.57
C ASN A 178 -18.01 -3.28 3.55
N ASN A 179 -19.01 -3.72 4.32
CA ASN A 179 -20.30 -3.03 4.40
C ASN A 179 -20.22 -1.74 5.24
N SER A 180 -19.38 -1.73 6.27
CA SER A 180 -19.19 -0.57 7.15
C SER A 180 -18.17 0.44 6.63
N LEU A 181 -17.09 -0.03 6.01
CA LEU A 181 -15.98 0.78 5.54
C LEU A 181 -15.63 0.37 4.09
N PRO A 182 -16.56 0.58 3.13
CA PRO A 182 -16.31 0.21 1.75
C PRO A 182 -15.15 1.03 1.17
N GLU A 183 -14.27 0.35 0.44
CA GLU A 183 -13.18 1.02 -0.27
C GLU A 183 -13.68 2.09 -1.22
N GLN A 184 -12.84 3.11 -1.45
CA GLN A 184 -13.14 4.30 -2.27
C GLN A 184 -14.36 5.12 -1.79
N SER A 185 -14.92 4.82 -0.62
CA SER A 185 -16.01 5.57 -0.01
C SER A 185 -15.51 6.37 1.19
N ARG A 186 -15.61 7.69 1.12
CA ARG A 186 -15.13 8.57 2.20
C ARG A 186 -16.01 8.40 3.43
N VAL A 187 -15.44 7.94 4.56
CA VAL A 187 -16.14 7.77 5.84
C VAL A 187 -16.97 9.01 6.24
N PRO A 188 -16.47 10.27 6.14
CA PRO A 188 -17.26 11.44 6.48
C PRO A 188 -18.54 11.64 5.66
N LEU A 189 -18.66 10.99 4.50
CA LEU A 189 -19.84 11.05 3.62
C LEU A 189 -20.71 9.80 3.75
N ALA A 190 -20.10 8.62 3.81
CA ALA A 190 -20.81 7.35 3.83
C ALA A 190 -21.33 6.96 5.23
N HIS A 191 -20.50 7.19 6.25
CA HIS A 191 -20.76 6.83 7.64
C HIS A 191 -20.30 7.96 8.59
N PRO A 192 -20.88 9.17 8.50
CA PRO A 192 -20.51 10.29 9.36
C PRO A 192 -20.68 9.97 10.85
N GLU A 193 -21.58 9.04 11.21
CA GLU A 193 -21.81 8.57 12.57
C GLU A 193 -20.57 7.91 13.22
N TYR A 194 -19.65 7.37 12.43
CA TYR A 194 -18.39 6.81 12.96
C TYR A 194 -17.43 7.91 13.44
N LEU A 195 -17.58 9.11 12.88
CA LEU A 195 -16.78 10.30 13.22
C LEU A 195 -17.56 11.27 14.13
N ALA A 196 -18.62 10.79 14.78
CA ALA A 196 -19.45 11.62 15.64
C ALA A 196 -18.68 12.04 16.91
N VAL A 197 -18.76 13.33 17.24
CA VAL A 197 -18.19 13.89 18.47
C VAL A 197 -18.78 13.16 19.68
N GLY A 198 -17.90 12.64 20.54
CA GLY A 198 -18.27 11.88 21.72
C GLY A 198 -18.19 10.37 21.56
N ASN A 199 -17.93 9.87 20.35
CA ASN A 199 -17.47 8.49 20.17
C ASN A 199 -16.16 8.30 20.95
N ASP A 200 -16.11 7.21 21.72
CA ASP A 200 -14.87 6.79 22.35
C ASP A 200 -14.01 6.08 21.30
N VAL A 201 -12.76 6.50 21.23
CA VAL A 201 -11.79 6.11 20.18
C VAL A 201 -10.51 5.53 20.79
N ASP A 202 -10.46 5.48 22.12
CA ASP A 202 -9.43 4.80 22.89
C ASP A 202 -9.99 3.48 23.44
N ILE A 203 -9.11 2.58 23.86
CA ILE A 203 -9.51 1.37 24.58
C ILE A 203 -9.35 1.60 26.08
N HIS A 204 -10.42 1.39 26.86
CA HIS A 204 -10.41 1.52 28.31
C HIS A 204 -10.47 0.14 28.99
N LEU A 205 -9.39 -0.24 29.69
CA LEU A 205 -9.28 -1.55 30.32
C LEU A 205 -9.83 -1.51 31.75
N SER A 206 -10.92 -2.24 31.99
CA SER A 206 -11.55 -2.38 33.31
C SER A 206 -10.99 -3.55 34.14
N GLN A 207 -10.15 -4.39 33.53
CA GLN A 207 -9.51 -5.54 34.16
C GLN A 207 -8.13 -5.79 33.54
N LEU A 208 -7.36 -6.71 34.12
CA LEU A 208 -6.09 -7.16 33.53
C LEU A 208 -6.36 -7.84 32.19
N CYS A 209 -5.80 -7.32 31.11
CA CYS A 209 -6.03 -7.81 29.75
C CYS A 209 -4.73 -7.91 28.97
N ASP A 210 -4.60 -8.96 28.17
CA ASP A 210 -3.68 -8.97 27.04
C ASP A 210 -4.33 -8.29 25.83
N VAL A 211 -3.55 -7.48 25.11
CA VAL A 211 -4.04 -6.72 23.96
C VAL A 211 -3.24 -7.08 22.72
N TRP A 212 -3.94 -7.34 21.63
CA TRP A 212 -3.38 -7.59 20.31
C TRP A 212 -3.93 -6.63 19.29
N VAL A 213 -3.16 -6.39 18.23
CA VAL A 213 -3.58 -5.65 17.04
C VAL A 213 -3.31 -6.52 15.82
N THR A 214 -4.32 -6.65 14.98
CA THR A 214 -4.26 -7.44 13.74
C THR A 214 -4.43 -6.51 12.55
N PHE A 215 -3.49 -6.59 11.62
CA PHE A 215 -3.56 -5.87 10.35
C PHE A 215 -4.58 -6.55 9.44
N VAL A 216 -5.59 -5.80 8.99
CA VAL A 216 -6.66 -6.34 8.13
C VAL A 216 -6.45 -5.90 6.68
N HIS A 217 -6.30 -4.60 6.46
CA HIS A 217 -6.21 -4.01 5.13
C HIS A 217 -5.60 -2.62 5.15
N GLU A 218 -5.12 -2.20 3.98
CA GLU A 218 -4.62 -0.89 3.64
C GLU A 218 -5.00 -0.62 2.17
N GLY A 219 -5.45 0.60 1.90
CA GLY A 219 -5.88 1.07 0.57
C GLY A 219 -5.48 2.54 0.33
N ALA A 220 -4.41 2.98 0.97
CA ALA A 220 -3.88 4.34 0.88
C ALA A 220 -2.41 4.29 0.44
N GLY A 221 -2.06 4.97 -0.65
CA GLY A 221 -0.68 5.01 -1.18
C GLY A 221 0.40 5.59 -0.25
N TYR A 222 0.03 6.01 0.97
CA TYR A 222 0.95 6.48 2.00
C TYR A 222 1.53 5.35 2.83
N LYS A 223 2.85 5.41 3.06
CA LYS A 223 3.57 4.47 3.93
C LYS A 223 3.43 4.89 5.39
N ASN A 224 2.25 4.65 5.94
CA ASN A 224 1.89 5.08 7.28
C ASN A 224 2.54 4.20 8.35
N GLY A 225 2.93 4.81 9.47
CA GLY A 225 3.27 4.10 10.70
C GLY A 225 2.10 4.08 11.68
N LEU A 226 1.95 3.00 12.45
CA LEU A 226 0.99 2.92 13.55
C LEU A 226 1.72 2.73 14.87
N GLY A 227 1.35 3.57 15.84
CA GLY A 227 1.77 3.43 17.22
C GLY A 227 0.59 3.51 18.19
N PHE A 228 0.88 3.18 19.44
CA PHE A 228 0.00 3.36 20.57
C PHE A 228 0.74 4.02 21.73
N TYR A 229 -0.01 4.61 22.63
CA TYR A 229 0.48 5.05 23.93
C TYR A 229 -0.52 4.65 25.01
N THR A 230 -0.04 4.52 26.24
CA THR A 230 -0.89 4.17 27.38
C THR A 230 -0.93 5.30 28.38
N TYR A 231 -2.05 5.45 29.06
CA TYR A 231 -2.21 6.41 30.14
C TYR A 231 -3.18 5.88 31.21
N PRO A 232 -3.09 6.34 32.48
CA PRO A 232 -4.08 6.00 33.49
C PRO A 232 -5.45 6.56 33.09
N THR A 233 -6.50 5.73 33.06
CA THR A 233 -7.85 6.13 32.59
C THR A 233 -8.39 7.37 33.32
N ALA A 234 -8.06 7.51 34.61
CA ALA A 234 -8.47 8.66 35.42
C ALA A 234 -7.64 9.94 35.19
N ASN A 235 -6.56 9.86 34.41
CA ASN A 235 -5.64 10.96 34.14
C ASN A 235 -5.15 10.96 32.68
N PRO A 236 -6.04 11.27 31.71
CA PRO A 236 -5.67 11.34 30.30
C PRO A 236 -4.68 12.48 30.02
N PRO A 237 -3.75 12.31 29.06
CA PRO A 237 -2.88 13.39 28.63
C PRO A 237 -3.71 14.54 28.02
N LEU A 238 -3.29 15.77 28.26
CA LEU A 238 -3.95 16.99 27.74
C LEU A 238 -3.34 17.51 26.44
N SER A 239 -2.19 16.97 26.05
CA SER A 239 -1.49 17.28 24.80
C SER A 239 -0.55 16.12 24.43
N PRO A 240 -0.05 16.06 23.18
CA PRO A 240 0.96 15.09 22.78
C PRO A 240 2.20 15.08 23.68
N ALA A 241 2.63 16.26 24.18
CA ALA A 241 3.77 16.38 25.08
C ALA A 241 3.55 15.73 26.46
N GLY A 242 2.30 15.41 26.82
CA GLY A 242 1.97 14.64 28.02
C GLY A 242 2.05 13.13 27.84
N ILE A 243 2.33 12.64 26.62
CA ILE A 243 2.53 11.22 26.33
C ILE A 243 3.97 10.85 26.71
N ASP A 244 4.14 9.90 27.63
CA ASP A 244 5.46 9.43 28.09
C ASP A 244 6.26 8.77 26.94
N THR A 245 5.65 7.81 26.25
CA THR A 245 6.25 7.14 25.09
C THR A 245 5.15 6.64 24.16
N THR A 246 5.33 6.87 22.87
CA THR A 246 4.58 6.18 21.81
C THR A 246 5.33 4.93 21.38
N HIS A 247 4.68 3.77 21.50
CA HIS A 247 5.19 2.49 21.04
C HIS A 247 4.75 2.22 19.59
N ILE A 248 5.70 2.01 18.69
CA ILE A 248 5.40 1.72 17.28
C ILE A 248 5.09 0.24 17.12
N ILE A 249 3.88 -0.06 16.65
CA ILE A 249 3.33 -1.40 16.37
C ILE A 249 3.75 -1.85 14.97
N PHE A 250 3.45 -1.01 13.98
CA PHE A 250 3.78 -1.26 12.57
C PHE A 250 4.58 -0.05 12.06
N PRO A 251 5.90 -0.21 11.83
CA PRO A 251 6.71 0.82 11.20
C PRO A 251 6.20 1.23 9.82
N ASN A 252 5.64 0.28 9.06
CA ASN A 252 5.01 0.51 7.77
C ASN A 252 3.75 -0.35 7.65
N MET A 253 2.60 0.28 7.50
CA MET A 253 1.29 -0.37 7.36
C MET A 253 0.91 -0.72 5.92
N SER A 254 1.86 -0.70 4.99
CA SER A 254 1.56 -1.06 3.60
C SER A 254 1.55 -2.57 3.36
N PHE A 255 0.66 -3.02 2.49
CA PHE A 255 0.62 -4.40 2.02
C PHE A 255 1.91 -4.83 1.31
N SER A 256 2.17 -6.14 1.35
CA SER A 256 3.15 -6.77 0.47
C SER A 256 2.79 -6.54 -1.00
N GLY A 257 3.68 -5.85 -1.72
CA GLY A 257 3.47 -5.46 -3.13
C GLY A 257 3.04 -4.01 -3.31
N SER A 258 2.59 -3.35 -2.25
CA SER A 258 2.04 -1.98 -2.24
C SER A 258 2.95 -1.02 -1.47
N GLY A 259 4.26 -1.26 -1.52
CA GLY A 259 5.26 -0.47 -0.80
C GLY A 259 5.59 -0.96 0.62
N GLY A 260 4.96 -2.04 1.09
CA GLY A 260 5.28 -2.69 2.35
C GLY A 260 5.44 -4.21 2.23
N GLY A 261 5.15 -4.90 3.33
CA GLY A 261 5.34 -6.35 3.45
C GLY A 261 4.36 -7.04 4.37
N LEU A 262 3.30 -6.35 4.81
CA LEU A 262 2.27 -6.93 5.67
C LEU A 262 1.27 -7.75 4.85
N PHE A 263 0.67 -8.72 5.52
CA PHE A 263 -0.45 -9.51 5.03
C PHE A 263 -1.61 -9.44 6.00
N SER A 264 -2.84 -9.54 5.48
CA SER A 264 -4.04 -9.64 6.29
C SER A 264 -3.90 -10.77 7.32
N GLY A 265 -4.15 -10.46 8.58
CA GLY A 265 -3.96 -11.38 9.70
C GLY A 265 -2.66 -11.18 10.46
N ASP A 266 -1.69 -10.43 9.95
CA ASP A 266 -0.44 -10.13 10.67
C ASP A 266 -0.76 -9.49 12.03
N LYS A 267 -0.34 -10.14 13.11
CA LYS A 267 -0.78 -9.83 14.47
C LYS A 267 0.36 -9.53 15.40
N VAL A 268 0.25 -8.44 16.14
CA VAL A 268 1.20 -8.01 17.18
C VAL A 268 0.54 -8.12 18.55
N HIS A 269 1.25 -8.68 19.54
CA HIS A 269 0.89 -8.59 20.96
C HIS A 269 1.47 -7.29 21.53
N LEU A 270 0.61 -6.38 22.00
CA LEU A 270 1.03 -5.11 22.58
C LEU A 270 1.60 -5.29 23.99
N GLY A 271 1.07 -6.26 24.72
CA GLY A 271 1.43 -6.57 26.10
C GLY A 271 0.21 -6.87 26.96
N THR A 272 0.46 -7.05 28.25
CA THR A 272 -0.55 -7.22 29.28
C THR A 272 -0.66 -5.93 30.10
N PHE A 273 -1.86 -5.38 30.23
CA PHE A 273 -2.10 -4.09 30.89
C PHE A 273 -3.08 -4.26 32.06
N PRO A 274 -2.85 -3.62 33.21
CA PRO A 274 -3.73 -3.72 34.37
C PRO A 274 -5.02 -2.89 34.17
N ALA A 275 -6.02 -3.17 35.01
CA ALA A 275 -7.22 -2.35 35.12
C ALA A 275 -6.90 -0.87 35.37
N GLY A 276 -7.69 0.03 34.80
CA GLY A 276 -7.48 1.47 34.87
C GLY A 276 -6.41 2.00 33.91
N THR A 277 -6.04 1.21 32.90
CA THR A 277 -5.17 1.62 31.79
C THR A 277 -6.02 1.90 30.56
N SER A 278 -5.77 3.03 29.92
CA SER A 278 -6.30 3.36 28.60
C SER A 278 -5.21 3.28 27.54
N ILE A 279 -5.58 2.88 26.32
CA ILE A 279 -4.71 2.80 25.15
C ILE A 279 -5.23 3.78 24.10
N GLY A 280 -4.42 4.77 23.75
CA GLY A 280 -4.66 5.67 22.64
C GLY A 280 -3.77 5.34 21.44
N TRP A 281 -4.16 5.81 20.27
CA TRP A 281 -3.55 5.48 18.99
C TRP A 281 -2.91 6.70 18.34
N VAL A 282 -1.88 6.47 17.54
CA VAL A 282 -1.30 7.50 16.67
C VAL A 282 -0.92 6.92 15.32
N LEU A 283 -1.46 7.53 14.28
CA LEU A 283 -1.08 7.33 12.89
C LEU A 283 0.02 8.34 12.53
N LEU A 284 1.19 7.86 12.11
CA LEU A 284 2.23 8.68 11.52
C LEU A 284 2.07 8.61 9.99
N GLN A 285 1.46 9.64 9.41
CA GLN A 285 1.08 9.66 8.00
C GLN A 285 2.31 9.80 7.09
N ASP A 286 2.42 8.91 6.08
CA ASP A 286 3.52 8.90 5.10
C ASP A 286 4.91 9.08 5.74
N ALA A 287 5.10 8.37 6.85
CA ALA A 287 6.24 8.58 7.72
C ALA A 287 7.36 7.57 7.51
N TYR A 288 7.09 6.41 6.90
CA TYR A 288 8.11 5.40 6.66
C TYR A 288 8.97 5.73 5.45
N ASP A 289 10.28 5.89 5.68
CA ASP A 289 11.27 6.13 4.64
C ASP A 289 11.92 4.80 4.20
N PRO A 290 11.69 4.34 2.95
CA PRO A 290 12.26 3.08 2.46
C PRO A 290 13.76 3.15 2.17
N VAL A 291 14.35 4.35 2.09
CA VAL A 291 15.80 4.53 1.90
C VAL A 291 16.53 4.38 3.23
N TYR A 292 15.98 4.98 4.29
CA TYR A 292 16.57 4.90 5.63
C TYR A 292 16.06 3.70 6.44
N GLU A 293 15.03 3.01 5.95
CA GLU A 293 14.38 1.87 6.61
C GLU A 293 13.91 2.28 8.02
N ASN A 294 13.27 3.44 8.16
CA ASN A 294 12.80 3.95 9.45
C ASN A 294 11.65 4.97 9.32
N LEU A 295 10.96 5.22 10.42
CA LEU A 295 9.98 6.31 10.53
C LEU A 295 10.68 7.67 10.69
N ASN A 296 10.19 8.67 9.97
CA ASN A 296 10.43 10.08 10.23
C ASN A 296 9.36 10.63 11.20
N PRO A 297 9.70 10.86 12.48
CA PRO A 297 8.74 11.32 13.49
C PRO A 297 8.29 12.77 13.28
N ASN A 298 8.80 13.51 12.29
CA ASN A 298 8.41 14.89 12.02
C ASN A 298 7.32 15.02 10.94
N LYS A 299 6.84 13.89 10.42
CA LYS A 299 5.71 13.83 9.47
C LYS A 299 4.38 14.06 10.19
N GLY A 300 3.30 14.19 9.40
CA GLY A 300 1.94 14.41 9.91
C GLY A 300 1.52 13.31 10.89
N LYS A 301 0.80 13.69 11.95
CA LYS A 301 0.35 12.77 12.99
C LYS A 301 -1.12 12.99 13.26
N PHE A 302 -1.84 11.90 13.39
CA PHE A 302 -3.24 11.90 13.77
C PHE A 302 -3.40 10.95 14.95
N TYR A 303 -3.96 11.46 16.03
CA TYR A 303 -4.19 10.74 17.27
C TYR A 303 -5.66 10.36 17.36
N SER A 304 -5.96 9.25 18.04
CA SER A 304 -7.34 8.94 18.41
C SER A 304 -7.93 10.07 19.28
N ASN A 305 -7.16 10.61 20.23
CA ASN A 305 -7.57 11.80 20.96
C ASN A 305 -7.63 13.03 20.05
N THR A 306 -8.85 13.40 19.66
CA THR A 306 -9.13 14.49 18.72
C THR A 306 -8.59 15.85 19.15
N LEU A 307 -8.36 16.09 20.45
CA LEU A 307 -7.77 17.35 20.93
C LEU A 307 -6.33 17.55 20.47
N PHE A 308 -5.66 16.48 20.03
CA PHE A 308 -4.26 16.52 19.59
C PHE A 308 -4.11 16.77 18.09
N ASN A 309 -5.22 16.73 17.34
CA ASN A 309 -5.21 16.82 15.89
C ASN A 309 -5.25 18.28 15.41
N PRO A 310 -4.56 18.60 14.30
CA PRO A 310 -4.20 19.97 13.94
C PRO A 310 -5.36 20.80 13.38
N GLU A 311 -6.51 20.18 13.06
CA GLU A 311 -7.61 20.87 12.40
C GLU A 311 -8.20 21.97 13.29
N ALA A 312 -8.35 23.18 12.75
CA ALA A 312 -8.94 24.30 13.49
C ALA A 312 -10.40 24.01 13.88
N THR A 313 -11.16 23.38 12.98
CA THR A 313 -12.56 23.02 13.18
C THR A 313 -12.67 21.72 13.98
N VAL A 314 -13.32 21.75 15.14
CA VAL A 314 -13.47 20.60 16.05
C VAL A 314 -14.06 19.36 15.35
N ALA A 315 -15.06 19.56 14.50
CA ALA A 315 -15.70 18.46 13.75
C ALA A 315 -14.79 17.77 12.72
N LEU A 316 -13.62 18.34 12.41
CA LEU A 316 -12.64 17.75 11.49
C LEU A 316 -11.46 17.09 12.20
N ARG A 317 -11.45 17.10 13.53
CA ARG A 317 -10.34 16.54 14.33
C ARG A 317 -10.47 15.05 14.58
N GLN A 318 -11.57 14.41 14.20
CA GLN A 318 -11.72 12.97 14.32
C GLN A 318 -11.20 12.30 13.05
N HIS A 319 -10.26 11.39 13.23
CA HIS A 319 -9.56 10.64 12.19
C HIS A 319 -9.58 9.16 12.51
#